data_AF-A0A1I0HII6-F1
#
_entry.id   AF-A0A1I0HII6-F1
#
_cell.length_a   1.000
_cell.length_b   1.000
_cell.length_c   1.000
_cell.angle_alpha   90.00
_cell.angle_beta   90.00
_cell.angle_gamma   90.00
#
_symmetry.space_group_name_H-M   'P 1'
#
loop_
_entity.id
_entity.type
_entity.pdbx_description
1 polymer ?
#
loop_
_entity_poly.entity_id
_entity_poly.type
_entity_poly.pdbx_seq_one_letter_code
_entity_poly.pdbx_strand_id
1 'polypeptide(L)'
;MSNKVFTDKEIKLLSKNKYVRSVSQKGITYSEEFKQIFIVENEKGKFPSQIFKEYGFDLDVLGKDRIQSSAKRWRKAYKKSGVSDLEDTRKHNSGRPSEKELSLEEKYKRLEAQNNLLKAENELLKKLEMMERRMKKKKKVSC
;
A
#
# COMPACT_ATOMS: atom_id res chain seq x y z
N MET A 1 9.05 5.25 -21.48
CA MET A 1 8.33 4.01 -21.11
C MET A 1 8.84 2.93 -22.05
N SER A 2 9.28 1.78 -21.54
CA SER A 2 9.73 0.70 -22.42
C SER A 2 8.54 0.12 -23.18
N ASN A 3 8.65 0.01 -24.50
CA ASN A 3 7.65 -0.62 -25.36
C ASN A 3 7.84 -2.15 -25.45
N LYS A 4 8.68 -2.75 -24.58
CA LYS A 4 8.94 -4.20 -24.59
C LYS A 4 7.69 -4.97 -24.17
N VAL A 5 7.26 -5.87 -25.05
CA VAL A 5 6.20 -6.86 -24.82
C VAL A 5 6.84 -8.16 -24.40
N PHE A 6 6.32 -8.80 -23.34
CA PHE A 6 6.80 -10.09 -22.90
C PHE A 6 6.22 -11.23 -23.71
N THR A 7 7.07 -12.20 -24.00
CA THR A 7 6.67 -13.50 -24.55
C THR A 7 6.07 -14.39 -23.46
N ASP A 8 5.27 -15.37 -23.85
CA ASP A 8 4.64 -16.31 -22.89
C ASP A 8 5.67 -17.05 -22.03
N LYS A 9 6.88 -17.28 -22.56
CA LYS A 9 8.00 -17.88 -21.82
C LYS A 9 8.51 -16.94 -20.72
N GLU A 10 8.72 -15.66 -21.04
CA GLU A 10 9.14 -14.64 -20.07
C GLU A 10 8.05 -14.41 -19.01
N ILE A 11 6.78 -14.42 -19.39
CA ILE A 11 5.64 -14.30 -18.47
C ILE A 11 5.66 -15.47 -17.47
N LYS A 12 5.80 -16.71 -17.95
CA LYS A 12 5.89 -17.90 -17.09
C LYS A 12 7.11 -17.91 -16.19
N LEU A 13 8.22 -17.33 -16.62
CA LEU A 13 9.43 -17.21 -15.81
C LEU A 13 9.21 -16.20 -14.67
N LEU A 14 8.70 -15.01 -15.00
CA LEU A 14 8.46 -13.94 -14.04
C LEU A 14 7.34 -14.29 -13.04
N SER A 15 6.32 -15.04 -13.47
CA SER A 15 5.21 -15.46 -12.61
C SER A 15 5.61 -16.47 -11.52
N LYS A 16 6.77 -17.13 -11.66
CA LYS A 16 7.29 -18.06 -10.64
C LYS A 16 7.89 -17.33 -9.44
N ASN A 17 8.26 -16.05 -9.59
CA ASN A 17 8.88 -15.30 -8.52
C ASN A 17 7.82 -14.86 -7.48
N LYS A 18 8.07 -15.15 -6.19
CA LYS A 18 7.20 -14.76 -5.06
C LYS A 18 6.90 -13.25 -5.02
N TYR A 19 7.82 -12.42 -5.49
CA TYR A 19 7.70 -10.95 -5.46
C TYR A 19 6.86 -10.37 -6.60
N VAL A 20 6.29 -11.24 -7.44
CA VAL A 20 5.41 -10.89 -8.54
C VAL A 20 4.00 -11.33 -8.23
N ARG A 21 3.06 -10.38 -8.21
CA ARG A 21 1.64 -10.65 -8.00
C ARG A 21 0.94 -11.07 -9.28
N SER A 22 1.22 -10.38 -10.39
CA SER A 22 0.68 -10.74 -11.70
C SER A 22 1.55 -10.19 -12.81
N VAL A 23 1.57 -10.89 -13.95
CA VAL A 23 2.29 -10.49 -15.15
C VAL A 23 1.32 -10.49 -16.31
N SER A 24 1.33 -9.41 -17.09
CA SER A 24 0.69 -9.33 -18.39
C SER A 24 1.75 -9.08 -19.46
N GLN A 25 1.39 -9.25 -20.72
CA GLN A 25 2.29 -8.99 -21.85
C GLN A 25 2.95 -7.60 -21.80
N LYS A 26 2.24 -6.59 -21.28
CA LYS A 26 2.72 -5.19 -21.24
C LYS A 26 3.22 -4.74 -19.87
N GLY A 27 2.91 -5.47 -18.79
CA GLY A 27 3.08 -4.96 -17.43
C GLY A 27 3.38 -6.03 -16.40
N ILE A 28 3.98 -5.61 -15.28
CA ILE A 28 4.20 -6.45 -14.11
C ILE A 28 3.60 -5.74 -12.91
N THR A 29 2.82 -6.48 -12.13
CA THR A 29 2.35 -6.05 -10.82
C THR A 29 3.22 -6.72 -9.77
N TYR A 30 3.99 -5.92 -9.06
CA TYR A 30 4.85 -6.38 -7.97
C TYR A 30 4.05 -6.51 -6.67
N SER A 31 4.49 -7.42 -5.80
CA SER A 31 3.91 -7.57 -4.46
C SER A 31 4.18 -6.32 -3.61
N GLU A 32 3.31 -6.07 -2.63
CA GLU A 32 3.48 -4.96 -1.68
C GLU A 32 4.72 -5.16 -0.81
N GLU A 33 4.99 -6.42 -0.40
CA GLU A 33 6.20 -6.82 0.30
C GLU A 33 7.46 -6.40 -0.45
N PHE A 34 7.51 -6.66 -1.76
CA PHE A 34 8.69 -6.32 -2.56
C PHE A 34 8.90 -4.81 -2.66
N LYS A 35 7.82 -4.02 -2.79
CA LYS A 35 7.93 -2.55 -2.80
C LYS A 35 8.50 -2.01 -1.49
N GLN A 36 8.09 -2.57 -0.36
CA GLN A 36 8.61 -2.18 0.96
C GLN A 36 10.08 -2.53 1.10
N ILE A 37 10.45 -3.78 0.78
CA ILE A 37 11.84 -4.25 0.74
C ILE A 37 12.68 -3.34 -0.15
N PHE A 38 12.17 -2.99 -1.33
CA PHE A 38 12.85 -2.11 -2.26
C PHE A 38 13.16 -0.74 -1.64
N ILE A 39 12.21 -0.13 -0.92
CA ILE A 39 12.45 1.17 -0.27
C ILE A 39 13.53 1.05 0.78
N VAL A 40 13.46 0.05 1.66
CA VAL A 40 14.46 -0.17 2.72
C VAL A 40 15.85 -0.37 2.15
N GLU A 41 16.00 -1.23 1.14
CA GLU A 41 17.30 -1.49 0.50
C GLU A 41 17.79 -0.28 -0.31
N ASN A 42 16.88 0.51 -0.88
CA ASN A 42 17.24 1.70 -1.61
C ASN A 42 17.68 2.85 -0.67
N GLU A 43 17.09 2.98 0.53
CA GLU A 43 17.53 3.93 1.57
C GLU A 43 18.93 3.57 2.10
N LYS A 44 19.30 2.28 2.09
CA LYS A 44 20.68 1.83 2.37
C LYS A 44 21.68 2.16 1.26
N GLY A 45 21.24 2.75 0.15
CA GLY A 45 22.10 3.17 -0.96
C GLY A 45 22.28 2.14 -2.07
N LYS A 46 21.59 0.99 -2.04
CA LYS A 46 21.68 0.00 -3.12
C LYS A 46 21.01 0.51 -4.40
N PHE A 47 21.62 0.18 -5.55
CA PHE A 47 21.05 0.53 -6.85
C PHE A 47 19.83 -0.34 -7.18
N PRO A 48 18.81 0.20 -7.86
CA PRO A 48 17.63 -0.57 -8.24
C PRO A 48 17.95 -1.87 -9.00
N SER A 49 18.91 -1.83 -9.93
CA SER A 49 19.32 -3.02 -10.68
C SER A 49 19.92 -4.11 -9.78
N GLN A 50 20.63 -3.74 -8.71
CA GLN A 50 21.17 -4.71 -7.76
C GLN A 50 20.04 -5.36 -6.95
N ILE A 51 19.13 -4.55 -6.41
CA ILE A 51 17.99 -5.05 -5.63
C ILE A 51 17.17 -6.03 -6.48
N PHE A 52 16.79 -5.66 -7.70
CA PHE A 52 16.02 -6.56 -8.56
C PHE A 52 16.78 -7.88 -8.85
N LYS A 53 18.10 -7.83 -9.08
CA LYS A 53 18.91 -9.03 -9.28
C LYS A 53 18.98 -9.92 -8.03
N GLU A 54 19.19 -9.34 -6.86
CA GLU A 54 19.25 -10.05 -5.57
C GLU A 54 17.94 -10.79 -5.26
N TYR A 55 16.80 -10.19 -5.61
CA TYR A 55 15.47 -10.78 -5.40
C TYR A 55 14.98 -11.63 -6.58
N GLY A 56 15.91 -12.12 -7.41
CA GLY A 56 15.62 -13.13 -8.43
C GLY A 56 14.91 -12.62 -9.69
N PHE A 57 15.07 -11.33 -10.02
CA PHE A 57 14.64 -10.80 -11.31
C PHE A 57 15.78 -10.80 -12.32
N ASP A 58 15.49 -11.30 -13.52
CA ASP A 58 16.39 -11.19 -14.66
C ASP A 58 16.31 -9.78 -15.26
N LEU A 59 17.43 -9.04 -15.20
CA LEU A 59 17.54 -7.66 -15.64
C LEU A 59 17.38 -7.50 -17.17
N ASP A 60 17.79 -8.51 -17.93
CA ASP A 60 17.72 -8.50 -19.40
C ASP A 60 16.29 -8.76 -19.87
N VAL A 61 15.57 -9.64 -19.17
CA VAL A 61 14.14 -9.85 -19.38
C VAL A 61 13.37 -8.58 -19.00
N LEU A 62 13.62 -7.99 -17.83
CA LEU A 62 12.85 -6.85 -17.33
C LEU A 62 13.10 -5.54 -18.11
N GLY A 63 14.37 -5.30 -18.47
CA GLY A 63 14.85 -4.06 -19.07
C GLY A 63 15.10 -2.93 -18.06
N LYS A 64 16.19 -2.18 -18.28
CA LYS A 64 16.64 -1.08 -17.41
C LYS A 64 15.57 0.00 -17.20
N ASP A 65 14.88 0.41 -18.26
CA ASP A 65 13.85 1.46 -18.19
C ASP A 65 12.70 1.11 -17.24
N ARG A 66 12.30 -0.17 -17.20
CA ARG A 66 11.20 -0.63 -16.35
C ARG A 66 11.60 -0.62 -14.88
N ILE A 67 12.83 -1.03 -14.59
CA ILE A 67 13.42 -0.97 -13.25
C ILE A 67 13.46 0.49 -12.78
N GLN A 68 14.00 1.39 -13.59
CA GLN A 68 14.11 2.81 -13.23
C GLN A 68 12.74 3.48 -13.07
N SER A 69 11.80 3.17 -13.96
CA SER A 69 10.43 3.72 -13.89
C SER A 69 9.68 3.22 -12.64
N SER A 70 9.84 1.94 -12.28
CA SER A 70 9.26 1.37 -11.06
C SER A 70 9.88 2.00 -9.82
N ALA A 71 11.21 2.07 -9.76
CA ALA A 71 11.95 2.70 -8.68
C ALA A 71 11.52 4.16 -8.45
N LYS A 72 11.45 4.96 -9.53
CA LYS A 72 10.99 6.35 -9.46
C LYS A 72 9.57 6.46 -8.91
N ARG A 73 8.67 5.57 -9.34
CA ARG A 73 7.27 5.53 -8.89
C ARG A 73 7.17 5.22 -7.40
N TRP A 74 7.87 4.18 -6.93
CA TRP A 74 7.81 3.75 -5.54
C TRP A 74 8.45 4.76 -4.60
N ARG A 75 9.60 5.33 -4.95
CA ARG A 75 10.20 6.43 -4.15
C ARG A 75 9.28 7.64 -4.04
N LYS A 76 8.61 8.02 -5.14
CA LYS A 76 7.67 9.15 -5.14
C LYS A 76 6.47 8.86 -4.25
N ALA A 77 5.91 7.65 -4.33
CA ALA A 77 4.81 7.21 -3.48
C ALA A 77 5.20 7.23 -2.00
N TYR A 78 6.35 6.62 -1.67
CA TYR A 78 6.86 6.59 -0.30
C TYR A 78 7.11 7.99 0.28
N LYS A 79 7.68 8.91 -0.51
CA LYS A 79 7.89 10.29 -0.07
C LYS A 79 6.58 11.05 0.20
N LYS A 80 5.45 10.62 -0.37
CA LYS A 80 4.16 11.31 -0.25
C LYS A 80 3.41 10.95 1.04
N SER A 81 3.29 9.68 1.37
CA SER A 81 2.54 9.23 2.57
C SER A 81 3.15 7.99 3.25
N GLY A 82 4.41 7.68 2.94
CA GLY A 82 5.11 6.52 3.49
C GLY A 82 4.61 5.21 2.91
N VAL A 83 4.47 4.19 3.77
CA VAL A 83 4.13 2.82 3.36
C VAL A 83 2.70 2.73 2.79
N SER A 84 1.78 3.60 3.21
CA SER A 84 0.39 3.58 2.78
C SER A 84 0.22 3.74 1.26
N ASP A 85 0.97 4.66 0.63
CA ASP A 85 0.92 4.87 -0.84
C ASP A 85 1.67 3.77 -1.64
N LEU A 86 2.32 2.80 -0.98
CA LEU A 86 2.90 1.62 -1.65
C LEU A 86 1.86 0.50 -1.84
N GLU A 87 0.80 0.50 -1.05
CA GLU A 87 -0.29 -0.47 -1.13
C GLU A 87 -1.10 -0.30 -2.44
N ASP A 88 -1.67 -1.39 -2.95
CA ASP A 88 -2.59 -1.32 -4.08
C ASP A 88 -3.95 -0.76 -3.65
N THR A 89 -4.17 0.53 -3.88
CA THR A 89 -5.40 1.26 -3.52
C THR A 89 -6.67 0.71 -4.17
N ARG A 90 -6.56 -0.13 -5.21
CA ARG A 90 -7.72 -0.80 -5.82
C ARG A 90 -8.47 -1.71 -4.85
N LYS A 91 -7.83 -2.20 -3.78
CA LYS A 91 -8.49 -3.01 -2.74
C LYS A 91 -9.53 -2.23 -1.96
N HIS A 92 -9.30 -0.93 -1.76
CA HIS A 92 -10.12 -0.08 -0.90
C HIS A 92 -11.12 0.76 -1.68
N ASN A 93 -11.02 0.78 -3.01
CA ASN A 93 -11.92 1.53 -3.87
C ASN A 93 -13.22 0.75 -4.06
N SER A 94 -14.32 1.28 -3.54
CA SER A 94 -15.68 0.74 -3.66
C SER A 94 -16.31 0.89 -5.06
N GLY A 95 -15.52 1.24 -6.07
CA GLY A 95 -15.97 1.41 -7.44
C GLY A 95 -17.00 2.54 -7.59
N ARG A 96 -17.82 2.45 -8.64
CA ARG A 96 -18.96 3.36 -8.82
C ARG A 96 -20.04 2.98 -7.79
N PRO A 97 -20.59 3.94 -7.02
CA PRO A 97 -21.73 3.68 -6.15
C PRO A 97 -22.88 3.06 -6.94
N SER A 98 -23.50 2.02 -6.39
CA SER A 98 -24.68 1.41 -7.01
C SER A 98 -25.88 2.36 -6.87
N GLU A 99 -26.63 2.52 -7.96
CA GLU A 99 -27.92 3.24 -7.98
C GLU A 99 -29.07 2.36 -7.43
N LYS A 100 -28.81 1.09 -7.11
CA LYS A 100 -29.80 0.15 -6.56
C LYS A 100 -30.18 0.55 -5.13
N GLU A 101 -31.49 0.61 -4.86
CA GLU A 101 -31.99 0.80 -3.52
C GLU A 101 -31.63 -0.39 -2.62
N LEU A 102 -31.05 -0.10 -1.46
CA LEU A 102 -30.68 -1.09 -0.45
C LEU A 102 -31.93 -1.68 0.21
N SER A 103 -31.88 -2.99 0.46
CA SER A 103 -32.89 -3.66 1.29
C SER A 103 -32.90 -3.07 2.71
N LEU A 104 -34.04 -3.15 3.40
CA LEU A 104 -34.18 -2.70 4.80
C LEU A 104 -33.13 -3.34 5.71
N GLU A 105 -32.82 -4.62 5.49
CA GLU A 105 -31.82 -5.32 6.32
C GLU A 105 -30.39 -4.84 6.04
N GLU A 106 -30.08 -4.51 4.79
CA GLU A 106 -28.78 -3.93 4.42
C GLU A 106 -28.62 -2.51 5.00
N LYS A 107 -29.70 -1.71 4.99
CA LYS A 107 -29.75 -0.40 5.64
C LYS A 107 -29.53 -0.53 7.15
N TYR A 108 -30.16 -1.51 7.80
CA TYR A 108 -29.98 -1.77 9.23
C TYR A 108 -28.53 -2.12 9.56
N LYS A 109 -27.92 -3.06 8.82
CA LYS A 109 -26.51 -3.46 9.02
C LYS A 109 -25.54 -2.28 8.86
N ARG A 110 -25.78 -1.40 7.88
CA ARG A 110 -24.97 -0.18 7.71
C ARG A 110 -25.11 0.78 8.88
N LEU A 111 -26.34 1.01 9.34
CA LEU A 111 -26.61 1.87 10.49
C LEU A 111 -25.99 1.33 11.77
N GLU A 112 -26.06 0.02 11.99
CA GLU A 112 -25.43 -0.65 13.13
C GLU A 112 -23.91 -0.48 13.10
N ALA A 113 -23.26 -0.72 11.96
CA ALA A 113 -21.83 -0.50 11.79
C ALA A 113 -21.43 0.96 12.05
N GLN A 114 -22.20 1.92 11.55
CA GLN A 114 -21.99 3.35 11.80
C GLN A 114 -22.14 3.70 13.29
N ASN A 115 -23.15 3.15 13.96
CA ASN A 115 -23.37 3.38 15.39
C ASN A 115 -22.21 2.83 16.24
N ASN A 116 -21.69 1.66 15.88
CA ASN A 116 -20.55 1.04 16.55
C ASN A 116 -19.26 1.86 16.36
N LEU A 117 -19.02 2.37 15.14
CA LEU A 117 -17.89 3.26 14.87
C LEU A 117 -17.97 4.55 15.69
N LEU A 118 -19.13 5.22 15.70
CA LEU A 118 -19.35 6.43 16.49
C LEU A 118 -19.18 6.19 18.00
N LYS A 119 -19.59 5.03 18.51
CA LYS A 119 -19.37 4.65 19.91
C LYS A 119 -17.88 4.53 20.22
N ALA A 120 -17.10 3.88 19.36
CA ALA A 120 -15.67 3.73 19.53
C ALA A 120 -14.94 5.09 19.48
N GLU A 121 -15.31 5.97 18.55
CA GLU A 121 -14.77 7.34 18.46
C GLU A 121 -15.04 8.13 19.75
N ASN A 122 -16.28 8.08 20.26
CA ASN A 122 -16.65 8.74 21.51
C ASN A 122 -15.87 8.20 22.73
N GLU A 123 -15.61 6.90 22.78
CA GLU A 123 -14.82 6.30 23.84
C GLU A 123 -13.36 6.78 23.79
N LEU A 124 -12.79 6.88 22.58
CA LEU A 124 -11.44 7.39 22.37
C LEU A 124 -11.32 8.86 22.78
N LEU A 125 -12.30 9.70 22.42
CA LEU A 125 -12.37 11.10 22.84
C LEU A 125 -12.43 11.24 24.37
N LYS A 126 -13.26 10.45 25.04
CA LYS A 126 -13.34 10.44 26.51
C LYS A 126 -12.00 10.05 27.16
N LYS A 127 -11.29 9.07 26.60
CA LYS A 127 -9.96 8.66 27.08
C LYS A 127 -8.93 9.79 26.91
N LEU A 128 -8.92 10.46 25.77
CA LEU A 128 -8.05 11.62 25.52
C LEU A 128 -8.32 12.75 26.53
N GLU A 129 -9.59 13.11 26.75
CA GLU A 129 -9.97 14.15 27.69
C GLU A 129 -9.51 13.82 29.13
N MET A 130 -9.68 12.56 29.55
CA MET A 130 -9.20 12.11 30.85
C MET A 130 -7.67 12.22 30.99
N MET A 131 -6.92 11.88 29.95
CA MET A 131 -5.45 12.01 29.96
C MET A 131 -5.02 13.48 30.02
N GLU A 132 -5.65 14.37 29.25
CA GLU A 132 -5.38 15.81 29.30
C GLU A 132 -5.67 16.41 30.69
N ARG A 133 -6.80 16.05 31.31
CA ARG A 133 -7.15 16.47 32.67
C ARG A 133 -6.11 16.00 33.69
N ARG A 134 -5.62 14.75 33.58
CA ARG A 134 -4.54 14.23 34.43
C ARG A 134 -3.23 14.99 34.24
N MET A 135 -2.85 15.30 33.00
CA MET A 135 -1.65 16.09 32.69
C MET A 135 -1.73 17.51 33.26
N LYS A 136 -2.88 18.19 33.12
CA LYS A 136 -3.11 19.52 33.71
C LYS A 136 -3.01 19.49 35.24
N LYS A 137 -3.55 18.44 35.90
CA LYS A 137 -3.41 18.27 37.35
C LYS A 137 -1.95 18.06 37.77
N LYS A 138 -1.18 17.21 37.08
CA LYS A 138 0.26 16.99 37.38
C LYS A 138 1.08 18.28 37.28
N LYS A 139 0.85 19.11 36.25
CA LYS A 139 1.55 20.40 36.09
C LYS A 139 1.23 21.40 37.21
N LYS A 140 0.02 21.38 37.78
CA LYS A 140 -0.36 22.26 38.89
C LYS A 140 0.24 21.82 40.24
N VAL A 141 0.58 20.54 40.39
CA VAL A 141 1.16 19.99 41.64
C VAL A 141 2.70 20.08 41.64
N SER A 142 3.33 20.30 40.48
CA SER A 142 4.78 20.47 40.34
C SER A 142 5.26 21.93 40.37
N CYS A 143 4.42 22.88 40.78
CA CYS A 143 4.73 24.30 40.95
C CYS A 143 4.54 24.70 42.42
#